data_AF-A0AAW4BNJ8-F1
#
_entry.id   AF-A0AAW4BNJ8-F1
#
_cell.length_a   1.000
_cell.length_b   1.000
_cell.length_c   1.000
_cell.angle_alpha   90.00
_cell.angle_beta   90.00
_cell.angle_gamma   90.00
#
_symmetry.space_group_name_H-M   'P 1'
#
loop_
_entity.id
_entity.type
_entity.pdbx_description
1 polymer ?
#
loop_
_entity_poly.entity_id
_entity_poly.type
_entity_poly.pdbx_seq_one_letter_code
_entity_poly.pdbx_strand_id
1 'polypeptide(L)'
;MRYIDPNLIDQCKPANWDVNSQRWAQRVQRAADKSAEIKSIGSKWSDFKPKFIREFGDKCWYSEVPRIGTDFDVDHFRPKGDVKISKQSYATRLVHGVSQKHPGYWWLAFEAKNYRYACIEANRPRANGGKHDYFPLMDEATRVWNCCNIAAHGMEDV
;
A
#
# COMPACT_ATOMS: atom_id res chain seq x y z
N MET A 1 -7.87 -16.40 -2.02
CA MET A 1 -7.17 -15.65 -0.96
C MET A 1 -7.88 -15.93 0.34
N ARG A 2 -7.17 -16.24 1.41
CA ARG A 2 -7.79 -16.36 2.72
C ARG A 2 -8.18 -14.97 3.21
N TYR A 3 -9.20 -14.92 4.04
CA TYR A 3 -9.56 -13.68 4.69
C TYR A 3 -8.49 -13.30 5.74
N ILE A 4 -7.99 -12.07 5.67
CA ILE A 4 -7.15 -11.46 6.72
C ILE A 4 -7.97 -10.31 7.30
N ASP A 5 -8.28 -10.37 8.59
CA ASP A 5 -8.93 -9.26 9.29
C ASP A 5 -7.94 -8.10 9.50
N PRO A 6 -8.12 -6.94 8.85
CA PRO A 6 -7.22 -5.81 9.01
C PRO A 6 -7.21 -5.22 10.42
N ASN A 7 -8.20 -5.53 11.27
CA ASN A 7 -8.23 -5.04 12.66
C ASN A 7 -7.17 -5.74 13.54
N LEU A 8 -6.76 -6.96 13.18
CA LEU A 8 -5.67 -7.66 13.87
C LEU A 8 -4.29 -7.07 13.54
N ILE A 9 -4.17 -6.17 12.55
CA ILE A 9 -2.90 -5.51 12.22
C ILE A 9 -2.45 -4.57 13.36
N ASP A 10 -3.37 -4.04 14.15
CA ASP A 10 -3.02 -3.11 15.23
C ASP A 10 -2.12 -3.76 16.30
N GLN A 11 -2.29 -5.06 16.59
CA GLN A 11 -1.39 -5.79 17.52
C GLN A 11 -0.01 -6.11 16.92
N CYS A 12 0.13 -5.97 15.60
CA CYS A 12 1.37 -6.19 14.86
C CYS A 12 2.27 -4.95 14.82
N LYS A 13 1.83 -3.81 15.34
CA LYS A 13 2.61 -2.58 15.36
C LYS A 13 3.92 -2.72 16.14
N PRO A 14 5.06 -2.24 15.60
CA PRO A 14 6.30 -2.06 16.36
C PRO A 14 6.12 -1.06 17.51
N ALA A 15 7.07 -1.04 18.44
CA ALA A 15 7.04 -0.09 19.55
C ALA A 15 7.00 1.36 19.03
N ASN A 16 6.17 2.19 19.68
CA ASN A 16 5.96 3.60 19.34
C ASN A 16 5.47 3.87 17.90
N TRP A 17 4.93 2.86 17.20
CA TRP A 17 4.48 3.02 15.82
C TRP A 17 3.48 4.16 15.66
N ASP A 18 2.43 4.22 16.49
CA ASP A 18 1.36 5.22 16.32
C ASP A 18 1.84 6.67 16.46
N VAL A 19 2.78 6.92 17.38
CA VAL A 19 3.38 8.25 17.54
C VAL A 19 4.30 8.58 16.36
N ASN A 20 5.11 7.60 15.93
CA ASN A 20 6.08 7.81 14.86
C ASN A 20 5.40 7.94 13.49
N SER A 21 4.39 7.13 13.21
CA SER A 21 3.64 7.15 11.95
C SER A 21 2.94 8.49 11.75
N GLN A 22 2.38 9.08 12.80
CA GLN A 22 1.82 10.43 12.76
C GLN A 22 2.88 11.48 12.41
N ARG A 23 4.06 11.42 13.03
CA ARG A 23 5.18 12.34 12.72
C ARG A 23 5.65 12.21 11.27
N TRP A 24 5.79 10.97 10.78
CA TRP A 24 6.18 10.69 9.41
C TRP A 24 5.12 11.14 8.40
N ALA A 25 3.84 10.86 8.67
CA ALA A 25 2.73 11.32 7.84
C ALA A 25 2.68 12.85 7.74
N GLN A 26 2.90 13.57 8.86
CA GLN A 26 2.98 15.02 8.86
C GLN A 26 4.16 15.56 8.04
N ARG A 27 5.33 14.90 8.11
CA ARG A 27 6.48 15.25 7.26
C ARG A 27 6.13 15.13 5.78
N VAL A 28 5.56 14.00 5.36
CA VAL A 28 5.13 13.78 3.97
C VAL A 28 4.08 14.81 3.56
N GLN A 29 3.07 15.06 4.40
CA GLN A 29 2.03 16.05 4.14
C GLN A 29 2.59 17.46 3.87
N ARG A 30 3.69 17.84 4.52
CA ARG A 30 4.33 19.16 4.36
C ARG A 30 5.36 19.23 3.23
N ALA A 31 5.91 18.11 2.80
CA ALA A 31 6.93 18.07 1.75
C ALA A 31 6.38 18.52 0.39
N ALA A 32 7.18 19.21 -0.41
CA ALA A 32 6.81 19.52 -1.80
C ALA A 32 6.74 18.24 -2.65
N ASP A 33 7.74 17.37 -2.50
CA ASP A 33 7.78 16.04 -3.13
C ASP A 33 7.48 14.96 -2.08
N LYS A 34 6.27 14.38 -2.18
CA LYS A 34 5.79 13.33 -1.27
C LYS A 34 6.62 12.05 -1.40
N SER A 35 6.99 11.68 -2.62
CA SER A 35 7.69 10.44 -2.92
C SER A 35 9.13 10.49 -2.41
N ALA A 36 9.82 11.62 -2.63
CA ALA A 36 11.16 11.85 -2.10
C ALA A 36 11.18 11.84 -0.57
N GLU A 37 10.20 12.46 0.09
CA GLU A 37 10.11 12.47 1.56
C GLU A 37 9.85 11.07 2.13
N ILE A 38 8.94 10.30 1.52
CA ILE A 38 8.71 8.88 1.90
C ILE A 38 10.01 8.09 1.79
N LYS A 39 10.77 8.27 0.70
CA LYS A 39 12.06 7.60 0.49
C LYS A 39 13.09 8.00 1.54
N SER A 40 13.14 9.27 1.91
CA SER A 40 14.02 9.80 2.96
C SER A 40 13.71 9.22 4.35
N ILE A 41 12.42 9.08 4.69
CA ILE A 41 12.00 8.45 5.96
C ILE A 41 12.38 6.96 5.99
N GLY A 42 12.28 6.29 4.85
CA GLY A 42 12.65 4.89 4.67
C GLY A 42 11.54 3.89 5.00
N SER A 43 11.80 2.62 4.72
CA SER A 43 10.82 1.53 4.73
C SER A 43 10.43 1.03 6.13
N LYS A 44 9.90 1.90 6.99
CA LYS A 44 9.52 1.56 8.38
C LYS A 44 8.53 0.40 8.48
N TRP A 45 7.70 0.20 7.45
CA TRP A 45 6.74 -0.90 7.36
C TRP A 45 7.38 -2.30 7.36
N SER A 46 8.66 -2.44 6.99
CA SER A 46 9.34 -3.76 7.03
C SER A 46 9.36 -4.37 8.44
N ASP A 47 9.31 -3.52 9.46
CA ASP A 47 9.39 -3.92 10.87
C ASP A 47 8.14 -4.70 11.34
N PHE A 48 7.04 -4.69 10.56
CA PHE A 48 5.86 -5.50 10.83
C PHE A 48 6.07 -6.99 10.52
N LYS A 49 7.05 -7.32 9.66
CA LYS A 49 7.22 -8.68 9.10
C LYS A 49 7.25 -9.79 10.16
N PRO A 50 8.01 -9.70 11.27
CA PRO A 50 8.03 -10.77 12.27
C PRO A 50 6.67 -10.98 12.94
N LYS A 51 5.96 -9.89 13.26
CA LYS A 51 4.64 -9.98 13.90
C LYS A 51 3.55 -10.43 12.92
N PHE A 52 3.64 -10.05 11.64
CA PHE A 52 2.76 -10.57 10.59
C PHE A 52 2.91 -12.08 10.41
N ILE A 53 4.14 -12.60 10.41
CA ILE A 53 4.40 -14.04 10.34
C ILE A 53 3.79 -14.75 11.56
N ARG A 54 3.97 -14.19 12.77
CA ARG A 54 3.45 -14.79 13.99
C ARG A 54 1.91 -14.80 14.04
N GLU A 55 1.29 -13.69 13.66
CA GLU A 55 -0.16 -13.51 13.77
C GLU A 55 -0.92 -14.21 12.65
N PHE A 56 -0.46 -14.00 11.41
CA PHE A 56 -1.17 -14.46 10.23
C PHE A 56 -0.50 -15.69 9.62
N GLY A 57 0.66 -16.13 10.07
CA GLY A 57 1.39 -17.25 9.47
C GLY A 57 2.26 -16.85 8.26
N ASP A 58 3.21 -17.72 7.92
CA ASP A 58 4.27 -17.45 6.94
C ASP A 58 3.87 -17.79 5.49
N LYS A 59 2.81 -17.13 5.01
CA LYS A 59 2.27 -17.30 3.65
C LYS A 59 2.00 -15.96 2.99
N CYS A 60 2.11 -15.93 1.65
CA CYS A 60 1.88 -14.72 0.88
C CYS A 60 0.38 -14.39 0.91
N TRP A 61 0.03 -13.16 1.24
CA TRP A 61 -1.38 -12.76 1.30
C TRP A 61 -2.00 -12.61 -0.09
N TYR A 62 -1.20 -12.52 -1.16
CA TYR A 62 -1.73 -12.48 -2.53
C TYR A 62 -1.89 -13.87 -3.14
N SER A 63 -0.94 -14.78 -2.91
CA SER A 63 -0.88 -16.08 -3.59
C SER A 63 -1.11 -17.29 -2.68
N GLU A 64 -1.19 -17.11 -1.37
CA GLU A 64 -1.26 -18.17 -0.33
C GLU A 64 -0.05 -19.13 -0.29
N VAL A 65 0.96 -18.90 -1.13
CA VAL A 65 2.18 -19.72 -1.19
C VAL A 65 3.00 -19.51 0.10
N PRO A 66 3.50 -20.58 0.75
CA PRO A 66 4.39 -20.47 1.90
C PRO A 66 5.73 -19.87 1.51
N ARG A 67 6.43 -19.26 2.47
CA ARG A 67 7.77 -18.71 2.23
C ARG A 67 8.82 -19.80 2.08
N ILE A 68 8.97 -20.30 0.86
CA ILE A 68 9.96 -21.33 0.48
C ILE A 68 10.77 -20.80 -0.71
N GLY A 69 12.09 -20.64 -0.53
CA GLY A 69 13.01 -20.23 -1.61
C GLY A 69 12.77 -18.84 -2.19
N THR A 70 12.02 -17.97 -1.51
CA THR A 70 11.73 -16.60 -1.97
C THR A 70 11.64 -15.63 -0.78
N ASP A 71 11.98 -14.37 -1.03
CA ASP A 71 11.83 -13.29 -0.07
C ASP A 71 10.41 -12.73 -0.06
N PHE A 72 10.09 -12.08 1.04
CA PHE A 72 8.81 -11.45 1.27
C PHE A 72 9.00 -10.01 1.73
N ASP A 73 8.14 -9.13 1.23
CA ASP A 73 8.07 -7.73 1.59
C ASP A 73 6.80 -7.45 2.41
N VAL A 74 6.77 -6.30 3.08
CA VAL A 74 5.53 -5.67 3.52
C VAL A 74 5.14 -4.66 2.45
N ASP A 75 4.10 -4.98 1.69
CA ASP A 75 3.57 -4.20 0.57
C ASP A 75 2.50 -3.20 1.02
N HIS A 76 2.33 -2.12 0.25
CA HIS A 76 1.21 -1.19 0.37
C HIS A 76 0.07 -1.64 -0.56
N PHE A 77 -1.04 -2.12 0.01
CA PHE A 77 -2.22 -2.55 -0.73
C PHE A 77 -2.70 -1.47 -1.71
N ARG A 78 -2.94 -0.26 -1.19
CA ARG A 78 -3.06 0.97 -1.97
C ARG A 78 -1.67 1.55 -2.21
N PRO A 79 -1.16 1.58 -3.45
CA PRO A 79 0.19 1.99 -3.75
C PRO A 79 0.44 3.46 -3.39
N LYS A 80 1.55 3.75 -2.72
CA LYS A 80 1.86 5.09 -2.20
C LYS A 80 2.39 6.09 -3.22
N GLY A 81 2.95 5.63 -4.35
CA GLY A 81 3.68 6.49 -5.29
C GLY A 81 2.97 6.73 -6.61
N ASP A 82 2.25 5.74 -7.11
CA ASP A 82 1.56 5.81 -8.41
C ASP A 82 0.43 4.76 -8.43
N VAL A 83 -0.52 4.89 -9.35
CA VAL A 83 -1.60 3.90 -9.53
C VAL A 83 -1.68 3.48 -10.99
N LYS A 84 -1.35 2.21 -11.26
CA LYS A 84 -1.48 1.57 -12.58
C LYS A 84 -2.84 0.88 -12.69
N ILE A 85 -3.49 1.06 -13.84
CA ILE A 85 -4.73 0.37 -14.19
C ILE A 85 -4.50 -0.67 -15.30
N SER A 86 -3.45 -0.49 -16.12
CA SER A 86 -3.00 -1.46 -17.12
C SER A 86 -1.49 -1.35 -17.36
N LYS A 87 -0.92 -2.22 -18.20
CA LYS A 87 0.51 -2.18 -18.57
C LYS A 87 0.94 -0.84 -19.17
N GLN A 88 0.01 -0.10 -19.76
CA GLN A 88 0.29 1.10 -20.55
C GLN A 88 -0.39 2.36 -19.98
N SER A 89 -1.18 2.23 -18.90
CA SER A 89 -1.95 3.35 -18.38
C SER A 89 -1.98 3.41 -16.85
N TYR A 90 -2.07 4.65 -16.37
CA TYR A 90 -2.22 5.01 -14.97
C TYR A 90 -3.62 5.56 -14.73
N ALA A 91 -4.07 5.53 -13.48
CA ALA A 91 -5.31 6.20 -13.11
C ALA A 91 -5.18 7.70 -13.39
N THR A 92 -6.08 8.23 -14.20
CA THR A 92 -6.21 9.67 -14.53
C THR A 92 -7.64 10.13 -14.28
N ARG A 93 -7.81 11.41 -13.95
CA ARG A 93 -9.11 12.09 -13.94
C ARG A 93 -9.04 13.38 -14.72
N LEU A 94 -10.17 13.85 -15.22
CA LEU A 94 -10.28 15.17 -15.82
C LEU A 94 -10.67 16.18 -14.73
N VAL A 95 -9.86 17.22 -14.54
CA VAL A 95 -10.17 18.36 -13.64
C VAL A 95 -10.06 19.63 -14.46
N HIS A 96 -11.15 20.38 -14.58
CA HIS A 96 -11.21 21.61 -15.39
C HIS A 96 -10.66 21.44 -16.82
N GLY A 97 -10.94 20.30 -17.46
CA GLY A 97 -10.47 19.99 -18.82
C GLY A 97 -9.02 19.50 -18.90
N VAL A 98 -8.31 19.37 -17.78
CA VAL A 98 -6.93 18.89 -17.73
C VAL A 98 -6.87 17.47 -17.16
N SER A 99 -6.17 16.58 -17.86
CA SER A 99 -5.92 15.21 -17.37
C SER A 99 -4.90 15.23 -16.24
N GLN A 100 -5.32 14.79 -15.06
CA GLN A 100 -4.50 14.69 -13.86
C GLN A 100 -4.22 13.23 -13.55
N LYS A 101 -2.94 12.83 -13.49
CA LYS A 101 -2.51 11.51 -13.02
C LYS A 101 -2.69 11.39 -11.50
N HIS A 102 -3.09 10.21 -11.03
CA HIS A 102 -3.21 9.94 -9.60
C HIS A 102 -1.83 9.98 -8.93
N PRO A 103 -1.62 10.75 -7.85
CA PRO A 103 -0.30 10.94 -7.23
C PRO A 103 0.12 9.77 -6.33
N GLY A 104 -0.51 8.60 -6.46
CA GLY A 104 -0.48 7.55 -5.46
C GLY A 104 -1.20 7.91 -4.15
N TYR A 105 -1.45 6.89 -3.33
CA TYR A 105 -2.04 7.01 -2.00
C TYR A 105 -0.96 7.33 -0.97
N TRP A 106 -0.18 8.39 -1.19
CA TRP A 106 0.96 8.75 -0.34
C TRP A 106 0.55 9.02 1.12
N TRP A 107 -0.70 9.44 1.33
CA TRP A 107 -1.28 9.64 2.67
C TRP A 107 -1.46 8.33 3.45
N LEU A 108 -1.46 7.17 2.78
CA LEU A 108 -1.52 5.84 3.38
C LEU A 108 -0.15 5.16 3.48
N ALA A 109 0.96 5.87 3.22
CA ALA A 109 2.30 5.28 3.27
C ALA A 109 2.66 4.73 4.66
N PHE A 110 2.15 5.38 5.73
CA PHE A 110 2.37 5.00 7.13
C PHE A 110 1.11 4.49 7.84
N GLU A 111 0.07 4.16 7.07
CA GLU A 111 -1.17 3.55 7.57
C GLU A 111 -1.01 2.02 7.64
N ALA A 112 -0.98 1.47 8.85
CA ALA A 112 -0.71 0.05 9.07
C ALA A 112 -1.75 -0.85 8.40
N LYS A 113 -3.03 -0.45 8.41
CA LYS A 113 -4.11 -1.24 7.79
C LYS A 113 -4.00 -1.34 6.26
N ASN A 114 -3.15 -0.51 5.66
CA ASN A 114 -2.82 -0.56 4.24
C ASN A 114 -1.68 -1.55 3.91
N TYR A 115 -1.14 -2.30 4.88
CA TYR A 115 0.00 -3.20 4.66
C TYR A 115 -0.41 -4.65 4.36
N ARG A 116 0.36 -5.34 3.50
CA ARG A 116 0.17 -6.75 3.14
C ARG A 116 1.49 -7.50 3.18
N TYR A 117 1.51 -8.68 3.78
CA TYR A 117 2.69 -9.55 3.75
C TYR A 117 2.70 -10.34 2.44
N ALA A 118 3.64 -10.05 1.54
CA ALA A 118 3.61 -10.56 0.18
C ALA A 118 4.97 -11.07 -0.28
N CYS A 119 5.00 -12.18 -1.02
CA CYS A 119 6.22 -12.64 -1.67
C CYS A 119 6.65 -11.66 -2.77
N ILE A 120 7.94 -11.59 -3.04
CA ILE A 120 8.48 -10.71 -4.09
C ILE A 120 7.96 -11.08 -5.49
N GLU A 121 7.55 -12.34 -5.71
CA GLU A 121 6.96 -12.83 -6.97
C GLU A 121 5.61 -12.18 -7.26
N ALA A 122 4.75 -12.09 -6.25
CA ALA A 122 3.43 -11.48 -6.38
C ALA A 122 3.48 -9.95 -6.22
N ASN A 123 4.44 -9.42 -5.48
CA ASN A 123 4.51 -7.99 -5.16
C ASN A 123 5.30 -7.17 -6.19
N ARG A 124 6.46 -7.63 -6.63
CA ARG A 124 7.38 -6.82 -7.47
C ARG A 124 7.03 -6.97 -8.96
N PRO A 125 7.34 -5.97 -9.81
CA PRO A 125 7.04 -6.06 -11.23
C PRO A 125 7.81 -7.19 -11.91
N ARG A 126 7.12 -7.99 -12.74
CA ARG A 126 7.69 -9.07 -13.56
C ARG A 126 7.17 -8.97 -15.00
N ALA A 127 7.81 -9.68 -15.93
CA ALA A 127 7.41 -9.68 -17.34
C ALA A 127 5.92 -10.02 -17.54
N ASN A 128 5.41 -10.99 -16.75
CA ASN A 128 4.05 -11.51 -16.86
C ASN A 128 3.22 -11.36 -15.57
N GLY A 129 3.56 -10.44 -14.67
CA GLY A 129 2.76 -10.26 -13.46
C GLY A 129 3.38 -9.37 -12.39
N GLY A 130 2.88 -9.56 -11.17
CA GLY A 130 3.26 -8.79 -10.00
C GLY A 130 2.43 -7.51 -9.83
N LYS A 131 2.03 -7.23 -8.59
CA LYS A 131 1.20 -6.08 -8.24
C LYS A 131 1.92 -4.77 -8.52
N HIS A 132 3.12 -4.55 -7.99
CA HIS A 132 3.83 -3.28 -8.09
C HIS A 132 2.89 -2.11 -7.69
N ASP A 133 2.55 -1.24 -8.64
CA ASP A 133 1.62 -0.12 -8.48
C ASP A 133 0.22 -0.39 -9.04
N TYR A 134 -0.08 -1.62 -9.47
CA TYR A 134 -1.42 -1.99 -9.92
C TYR A 134 -2.40 -1.96 -8.76
N PHE A 135 -3.47 -1.21 -8.95
CA PHE A 135 -4.60 -1.15 -8.03
C PHE A 135 -5.90 -0.85 -8.80
N PRO A 136 -6.32 -1.76 -9.71
CA PRO A 136 -7.60 -1.63 -10.40
C PRO A 136 -8.74 -1.72 -9.39
N LEU A 137 -9.82 -0.96 -9.64
CA LEU A 137 -11.07 -1.06 -8.90
C LEU A 137 -12.15 -1.67 -9.80
N MET A 138 -13.18 -2.26 -9.22
CA MET A 138 -14.36 -2.69 -9.99
C MET A 138 -15.07 -1.48 -10.62
N ASP A 139 -15.21 -0.40 -9.85
CA ASP A 139 -15.72 0.88 -10.31
C ASP A 139 -14.66 1.99 -10.10
N GLU A 140 -14.01 2.39 -11.20
CA GLU A 140 -13.01 3.46 -11.19
C GLU A 140 -13.58 4.83 -10.76
N ALA A 141 -14.90 5.04 -10.83
CA ALA A 141 -15.53 6.28 -10.35
C ALA A 141 -15.45 6.42 -8.81
N THR A 142 -15.29 5.30 -8.10
CA THR A 142 -15.16 5.28 -6.62
C THR A 142 -13.76 5.63 -6.13
N ARG A 143 -12.77 5.68 -7.04
CA ARG A 143 -11.36 5.91 -6.70
C ARG A 143 -11.19 7.21 -5.92
N VAL A 144 -10.52 7.13 -4.78
CA VAL A 144 -10.25 8.30 -3.94
C VAL A 144 -9.00 9.04 -4.37
N TRP A 145 -9.17 10.31 -4.75
CA TRP A 145 -8.10 11.16 -5.31
C TRP A 145 -7.41 12.11 -4.32
N ASN A 146 -8.03 12.34 -3.17
CA ASN A 146 -7.60 13.35 -2.21
C ASN A 146 -7.23 12.68 -0.89
N CYS A 147 -6.33 13.32 -0.13
CA CYS A 147 -5.88 12.83 1.17
C CYS A 147 -7.07 12.62 2.13
N CYS A 148 -7.18 11.42 2.69
CA CYS A 148 -8.18 11.04 3.68
C CYS A 148 -7.68 9.85 4.52
N ASN A 149 -8.47 9.45 5.52
CA ASN A 149 -8.18 8.24 6.29
C ASN A 149 -8.60 6.97 5.53
N ILE A 150 -8.12 5.80 5.99
CA ILE A 150 -8.43 4.52 5.33
C ILE A 150 -9.92 4.16 5.35
N ALA A 151 -10.69 4.64 6.33
CA ALA A 151 -12.12 4.38 6.43
C ALA A 151 -12.93 5.04 5.30
N ALA A 152 -12.45 6.16 4.76
CA ALA A 152 -13.06 6.82 3.61
C ALA A 152 -12.92 6.03 2.29
N HIS A 153 -12.12 4.97 2.27
CA HIS A 153 -11.96 4.10 1.10
C HIS A 153 -12.93 2.90 1.09
N GLY A 154 -13.93 2.87 1.98
CA GLY A 154 -14.86 1.73 2.10
C GLY A 154 -15.78 1.51 0.89
N MET A 155 -15.87 2.49 -0.02
CA MET A 155 -16.65 2.41 -1.27
C MET A 155 -15.80 1.96 -2.47
N GLU A 156 -14.48 1.85 -2.32
CA GLU A 156 -13.60 1.33 -3.36
C GLU A 156 -13.72 -0.20 -3.37
N ASP A 157 -14.59 -0.74 -4.21
CA ASP A 157 -14.66 -2.19 -4.43
C ASP A 157 -13.43 -2.65 -5.23
N VAL A 158 -12.64 -3.57 -4.65
CA VAL A 158 -11.35 -4.08 -5.19
C VAL A 158 -11.47 -5.52 -5.63
#